data_AF-A0A2K6VM72-F1
#
_entry.id   AF-A0A2K6VM72-F1
#
_cell.length_a   1.000
_cell.length_b   1.000
_cell.length_c   1.000
_cell.angle_alpha   90.00
_cell.angle_beta   90.00
_cell.angle_gamma   90.00
#
_symmetry.space_group_name_H-M   'P 1'
#
loop_
_entity.id
_entity.type
_entity.pdbx_description
1 polymer ?
#
loop_
_entity_poly.entity_id
_entity_poly.type
_entity_poly.pdbx_seq_one_letter_code
_entity_poly.pdbx_strand_id
1 'polypeptide(L)'
;MRNLTEPIIAADRLQEFGASYVNQENITYGSLNVVIPHSYWDRLSAAITTTAQEFLNKQQLKTSKQTLTVDNVLLLENERRNSRNLFSQVSANINAWSILAQFIANQIRFGYEMELMLRVELKKLNVDRTMKQSLANRK
;
A
#
# COMPACT_ATOMS: atom_id res chain seq x y z
N MET A 1 -9.53 -0.98 -14.25
CA MET A 1 -8.70 -0.09 -13.43
C MET A 1 -8.73 1.31 -14.05
N ARG A 2 -9.69 2.18 -13.66
CA ARG A 2 -9.93 3.48 -14.34
C ARG A 2 -9.32 4.71 -13.64
N ASN A 3 -8.77 4.56 -12.44
CA ASN A 3 -8.29 5.70 -11.61
C ASN A 3 -6.76 5.82 -11.52
N LEU A 4 -5.99 5.10 -12.35
CA LEU A 4 -4.53 5.28 -12.45
C LEU A 4 -4.14 6.38 -13.44
N THR A 5 -5.10 6.96 -14.16
CA THR A 5 -4.88 8.05 -15.11
C THR A 5 -4.48 9.36 -14.43
N GLU A 6 -4.79 9.52 -13.14
CA GLU A 6 -4.48 10.71 -12.36
C GLU A 6 -3.77 10.32 -11.05
N PRO A 7 -2.44 10.14 -11.07
CA PRO A 7 -1.68 9.61 -9.94
C PRO A 7 -1.77 10.50 -8.69
N ILE A 8 -1.98 11.80 -8.86
CA ILE A 8 -2.14 12.77 -7.77
C ILE A 8 -3.43 12.50 -7.01
N ILE A 9 -4.57 12.40 -7.71
CA ILE A 9 -5.87 12.13 -7.07
C ILE A 9 -5.86 10.76 -6.38
N ALA A 10 -5.21 9.77 -7.00
CA ALA A 10 -5.04 8.46 -6.36
C ALA A 10 -4.22 8.56 -5.07
N ALA A 11 -3.15 9.35 -5.04
CA ALA A 11 -2.36 9.59 -3.84
C ALA A 11 -3.18 10.28 -2.75
N ASP A 12 -3.87 11.37 -3.07
CA ASP A 12 -4.68 12.14 -2.11
C ASP A 12 -5.72 11.26 -1.42
N ARG A 13 -6.45 10.43 -2.19
CA ARG A 13 -7.44 9.49 -1.64
C ARG A 13 -6.84 8.44 -0.71
N LEU A 14 -5.64 7.94 -1.04
CA LEU A 14 -4.94 6.96 -0.21
C LEU A 14 -4.43 7.61 1.08
N GLN A 15 -3.99 8.86 1.02
CA GLN A 15 -3.56 9.62 2.19
C GLN A 15 -4.76 9.95 3.10
N GLU A 16 -5.89 10.41 2.53
CA GLU A 16 -7.14 10.63 3.26
C GLU A 16 -7.62 9.35 3.94
N PHE A 17 -7.57 8.23 3.22
CA PHE A 17 -7.85 6.92 3.78
C PHE A 17 -6.94 6.60 4.97
N GLY A 18 -5.62 6.81 4.85
CA GLY A 18 -4.67 6.62 5.95
C GLY A 18 -4.96 7.49 7.17
N ALA A 19 -5.25 8.78 6.95
CA ALA A 19 -5.58 9.73 8.00
C ALA A 19 -6.84 9.32 8.80
N SER A 20 -7.82 8.70 8.15
CA SER A 20 -9.07 8.26 8.79
C SER A 20 -8.88 7.24 9.92
N TYR A 21 -7.76 6.50 9.92
CA TYR A 21 -7.45 5.50 10.95
C TYR A 21 -6.85 6.10 12.23
N VAL A 22 -6.58 7.41 12.26
CA VAL A 22 -6.12 8.08 13.47
C VAL A 22 -7.32 8.34 14.39
N ASN A 23 -7.54 7.43 15.35
CA ASN A 23 -8.62 7.51 16.34
C ASN A 23 -8.63 8.87 17.07
N GLN A 24 -9.82 9.45 17.26
CA GLN A 24 -10.04 10.72 17.96
C GLN A 24 -9.74 10.62 19.47
N GLU A 25 -9.85 9.44 20.07
CA GLU A 25 -9.88 9.27 21.54
C GLU A 25 -8.56 8.70 22.14
N ASN A 26 -7.65 8.21 21.29
CA ASN A 26 -6.45 7.49 21.75
C ASN A 26 -5.27 8.37 22.16
N ILE A 27 -5.40 9.70 22.13
CA ILE A 27 -4.33 10.60 22.58
C ILE A 27 -4.50 10.89 24.08
N THR A 28 -4.88 9.88 24.84
CA THR A 28 -4.96 9.92 26.31
C THR A 28 -3.66 9.32 26.81
N TYR A 29 -2.92 10.11 27.57
CA TYR A 29 -1.60 9.76 28.12
C TYR A 29 -1.68 8.44 28.90
N GLY A 30 -0.99 7.43 28.39
CA GLY A 30 -0.69 6.20 29.13
C GLY A 30 -1.74 5.10 28.99
N SER A 31 -1.26 3.88 28.74
CA SER A 31 -1.99 2.61 28.74
C SER A 31 -2.81 2.28 27.48
N LEU A 32 -2.08 1.72 26.49
CA LEU A 32 -2.57 1.08 25.26
C LEU A 32 -2.89 2.03 24.09
N ASN A 33 -1.85 2.72 23.63
CA ASN A 33 -1.81 3.27 22.28
C ASN A 33 -1.99 2.13 21.26
N VAL A 34 -3.18 2.03 20.66
CA VAL A 34 -3.40 1.23 19.44
C VAL A 34 -2.78 1.99 18.26
N VAL A 35 -1.45 2.12 18.29
CA VAL A 35 -0.67 2.65 17.18
C VAL A 35 -0.47 1.50 16.20
N ILE A 36 -0.78 1.76 14.94
CA ILE A 36 -0.55 0.77 13.88
C ILE A 36 0.95 0.47 13.87
N PRO A 37 1.39 -0.79 14.09
CA PRO A 37 2.81 -1.12 14.10
C PRO A 37 3.45 -0.71 12.77
N HIS A 38 4.66 -0.16 12.78
CA HIS A 38 5.33 0.28 11.54
C HIS A 38 5.45 -0.84 10.50
N SER A 39 5.59 -2.10 10.94
CA SER A 39 5.65 -3.28 10.06
C SER A 39 4.33 -3.60 9.37
N TYR A 40 3.20 -3.00 9.77
CA TYR A 40 1.90 -3.23 9.14
C TYR A 40 1.92 -2.85 7.66
N TRP A 41 2.54 -1.71 7.33
CA TRP A 41 2.61 -1.20 5.96
C TRP A 41 3.46 -2.09 5.06
N ASP A 42 4.59 -2.60 5.60
CA ASP A 42 5.44 -3.56 4.89
C ASP A 42 4.71 -4.89 4.67
N ARG A 43 3.96 -5.37 5.68
CA ARG A 43 3.12 -6.56 5.57
C ARG A 43 1.98 -6.38 4.57
N LEU A 44 1.39 -5.19 4.49
CA LEU A 44 0.35 -4.86 3.50
C LEU A 44 0.93 -4.92 2.08
N SER A 45 2.07 -4.27 1.85
CA SER A 45 2.79 -4.32 0.56
C SER A 45 3.12 -5.77 0.17
N ALA A 46 3.65 -6.55 1.11
CA ALA A 46 3.96 -7.96 0.90
C ALA A 46 2.71 -8.79 0.58
N ALA A 47 1.62 -8.62 1.34
CA ALA A 47 0.37 -9.35 1.12
C ALA A 47 -0.24 -9.07 -0.26
N ILE A 48 -0.26 -7.80 -0.69
CA ILE A 48 -0.73 -7.42 -2.03
C ILE A 48 0.17 -8.07 -3.09
N THR A 49 1.49 -7.99 -2.93
CA THR A 49 2.45 -8.56 -3.88
C THR A 49 2.31 -10.08 -3.98
N THR A 50 2.20 -10.80 -2.85
CA THR A 50 2.02 -12.26 -2.82
C THR A 50 0.69 -12.66 -3.46
N THR A 51 -0.40 -11.93 -3.16
CA THR A 51 -1.72 -12.22 -3.76
C THR A 51 -1.69 -12.00 -5.28
N ALA A 52 -1.02 -10.95 -5.75
CA ALA A 52 -0.84 -10.70 -7.18
C ALA A 52 -0.01 -11.80 -7.84
N GLN A 53 1.07 -12.25 -7.18
CA GLN A 53 1.91 -13.35 -7.66
C GLN A 53 1.12 -14.66 -7.76
N GLU A 54 0.33 -15.01 -6.75
CA GLU A 54 -0.54 -16.19 -6.79
C GLU A 54 -1.57 -16.12 -7.93
N PHE A 55 -2.16 -14.94 -8.15
CA PHE A 55 -3.11 -14.73 -9.23
C PHE A 55 -2.46 -14.93 -10.61
N LEU A 56 -1.26 -14.37 -10.82
CA LEU A 56 -0.51 -14.54 -12.05
C LEU A 56 -0.11 -16.00 -12.28
N ASN A 57 0.35 -16.70 -11.25
CA ASN A 57 0.69 -18.13 -11.33
C ASN A 57 -0.52 -18.99 -11.71
N LYS A 58 -1.70 -18.69 -11.16
CA LYS A 58 -2.96 -19.39 -11.51
C LYS A 58 -3.39 -19.14 -12.97
N GLN A 59 -3.10 -17.97 -13.53
CA GLN A 59 -3.36 -17.71 -14.96
C GLN A 59 -2.46 -18.56 -15.88
N GLN A 60 -1.18 -18.73 -15.52
CA GLN A 60 -0.22 -19.54 -16.28
C GLN A 60 -0.59 -21.04 -16.31
N LEU A 61 -1.10 -21.56 -15.20
CA LEU A 61 -1.59 -22.95 -15.12
C LEU A 61 -2.82 -23.21 -16.01
N LYS A 62 -3.63 -22.18 -16.30
CA LYS A 62 -4.76 -22.29 -17.23
C LYS A 62 -4.34 -22.23 -18.70
N THR A 63 -3.35 -21.40 -19.04
CA THR A 63 -2.85 -21.29 -20.43
C THR A 63 -2.05 -22.53 -20.85
N SER A 64 -1.25 -23.11 -19.94
CA SER A 64 -0.48 -24.34 -20.20
C SER A 64 -1.36 -25.59 -20.44
N LYS A 65 -2.53 -25.70 -19.80
CA LYS A 65 -3.45 -26.83 -20.01
C LYS A 65 -4.15 -26.80 -21.38
N GLN A 66 -4.23 -25.64 -22.02
CA GLN A 66 -4.90 -25.47 -23.31
C GLN A 66 -3.99 -25.82 -24.51
N THR A 67 -2.67 -25.84 -24.32
CA THR A 67 -1.69 -26.08 -25.39
C THR A 67 -1.35 -27.55 -25.61
N LEU A 68 -1.78 -28.44 -24.70
CA LEU A 68 -1.45 -29.87 -24.74
C LEU A 68 -2.24 -30.70 -25.77
N THR A 69 -3.12 -30.10 -26.58
CA THR A 69 -4.06 -30.87 -27.40
C THR A 69 -3.79 -30.95 -28.91
N VAL A 70 -2.88 -30.18 -29.54
CA VAL A 70 -2.66 -30.33 -30.99
C VAL A 70 -1.21 -29.98 -31.41
N ASP A 71 -0.55 -30.98 -32.03
CA ASP A 71 0.65 -30.95 -32.90
C ASP A 71 2.06 -30.69 -32.31
N ASN A 72 2.71 -31.79 -31.90
CA ASN A 72 3.91 -31.83 -31.06
C ASN A 72 5.30 -31.86 -31.75
N VAL A 73 5.49 -31.52 -33.03
CA VAL A 73 6.85 -31.67 -33.66
C VAL A 73 7.45 -30.36 -34.22
N LEU A 74 6.65 -29.35 -34.54
CA LEU A 74 7.14 -28.06 -35.06
C LEU A 74 7.08 -26.90 -34.04
N LEU A 75 6.48 -27.10 -32.86
CA LEU A 75 6.28 -26.04 -31.86
C LEU A 75 7.46 -25.85 -30.89
N LEU A 76 8.36 -26.83 -30.72
CA LEU A 76 9.42 -26.79 -29.70
C LEU A 76 10.43 -25.64 -29.86
N GLU A 77 10.73 -25.20 -31.08
CA GLU A 77 11.62 -24.05 -31.30
C GLU A 77 10.92 -22.70 -31.06
N ASN A 78 9.64 -22.59 -31.42
CA ASN A 78 8.82 -21.40 -31.16
C ASN A 78 8.45 -21.27 -29.69
N GLU A 79 8.26 -22.39 -28.98
CA GLU A 79 8.05 -22.42 -27.53
C GLU A 79 9.26 -21.89 -26.76
N ARG A 80 10.50 -22.07 -27.24
CA ARG A 80 11.69 -21.55 -26.53
C ARG A 80 11.81 -20.02 -26.61
N ARG A 81 11.29 -19.41 -27.69
CA ARG A 81 11.20 -17.94 -27.83
C ARG A 81 9.95 -17.39 -27.14
N ASN A 82 8.81 -18.07 -27.27
CA ASN A 82 7.56 -17.66 -26.62
C ASN A 82 7.61 -17.83 -25.11
N SER A 83 8.23 -18.89 -24.58
CA SER A 83 8.44 -19.05 -23.14
C SER A 83 9.29 -17.93 -22.57
N ARG A 84 10.41 -17.55 -23.21
CA ARG A 84 11.22 -16.40 -22.78
C ARG A 84 10.41 -15.10 -22.76
N ASN A 85 9.59 -14.85 -23.78
CA ASN A 85 8.72 -13.68 -23.82
C ASN A 85 7.61 -13.71 -22.75
N LEU A 86 7.06 -14.89 -22.47
CA LEU A 86 6.04 -15.09 -21.44
C LEU A 86 6.64 -14.91 -20.04
N PHE A 87 7.82 -15.49 -19.77
CA PHE A 87 8.55 -15.32 -18.51
C PHE A 87 8.99 -13.86 -18.31
N SER A 88 9.46 -13.17 -19.35
CA SER A 88 9.78 -11.75 -19.25
C SER A 88 8.53 -10.90 -18.97
N GLN A 89 7.41 -11.20 -19.63
CA GLN A 89 6.15 -10.48 -19.42
C GLN A 89 5.56 -10.74 -18.02
N VAL A 90 5.67 -11.97 -17.50
CA VAL A 90 5.27 -12.32 -16.13
C VAL A 90 6.16 -11.60 -15.11
N SER A 91 7.48 -11.58 -15.33
CA SER A 91 8.40 -10.87 -14.44
C SER A 91 8.13 -9.36 -14.41
N ALA A 92 7.87 -8.75 -15.57
CA ALA A 92 7.51 -7.34 -15.67
C ALA A 92 6.17 -7.04 -14.99
N ASN A 93 5.20 -7.95 -15.07
CA ASN A 93 3.90 -7.82 -14.42
C ASN A 93 4.02 -7.91 -12.90
N ILE A 94 4.79 -8.89 -12.38
CA ILE A 94 5.07 -9.02 -10.94
C ILE A 94 5.77 -7.76 -10.40
N ASN A 95 6.76 -7.25 -11.13
CA ASN A 95 7.46 -6.02 -10.75
C ASN A 95 6.52 -4.82 -10.72
N ALA A 96 5.61 -4.69 -11.68
CA ALA A 96 4.61 -3.61 -11.69
C ALA A 96 3.65 -3.71 -10.48
N TRP A 97 3.21 -4.91 -10.12
CA TRP A 97 2.38 -5.13 -8.93
C TRP A 97 3.13 -4.81 -7.63
N SER A 98 4.41 -5.18 -7.54
CA SER A 98 5.23 -4.85 -6.38
C SER A 98 5.40 -3.34 -6.22
N ILE A 99 5.68 -2.62 -7.31
CA ILE A 99 5.79 -1.15 -7.30
C ILE A 99 4.46 -0.51 -6.89
N LEU A 100 3.34 -1.02 -7.42
CA LEU A 100 2.01 -0.53 -7.06
C LEU A 100 1.67 -0.80 -5.59
N ALA A 101 1.96 -1.99 -5.09
CA ALA A 101 1.73 -2.37 -3.69
C ALA A 101 2.53 -1.45 -2.75
N GLN A 102 3.79 -1.20 -3.08
CA GLN A 102 4.63 -0.29 -2.30
C GLN A 102 4.12 1.15 -2.35
N PHE A 103 3.71 1.63 -3.53
CA PHE A 103 3.10 2.95 -3.67
C PHE A 103 1.87 3.09 -2.78
N ILE A 104 0.94 2.13 -2.85
CA ILE A 104 -0.29 2.13 -2.02
C ILE A 104 0.05 2.17 -0.53
N ALA A 105 0.91 1.25 -0.08
CA ALA A 105 1.31 1.19 1.33
C ALA A 105 1.96 2.49 1.81
N ASN A 106 2.82 3.10 0.99
CA ASN A 106 3.49 4.35 1.32
C ASN A 106 2.52 5.54 1.41
N GLN A 107 1.57 5.66 0.49
CA GLN A 107 0.60 6.78 0.52
C GLN A 107 -0.32 6.70 1.73
N ILE A 108 -0.80 5.50 2.06
CA ILE A 108 -1.63 5.29 3.25
C ILE A 108 -0.84 5.59 4.52
N ARG A 109 0.40 5.08 4.62
CA ARG A 109 1.28 5.37 5.76
C ARG A 109 1.52 6.86 5.92
N PHE A 110 1.81 7.56 4.83
CA PHE A 110 2.06 8.99 4.86
C PHE A 110 0.87 9.76 5.44
N GLY A 111 -0.36 9.48 4.95
CA GLY A 111 -1.57 10.11 5.47
C GLY A 111 -1.80 9.84 6.96
N TYR A 112 -1.58 8.60 7.41
CA TYR A 112 -1.69 8.23 8.82
C TYR A 112 -0.69 8.98 9.72
N GLU A 113 0.59 8.96 9.37
CA GLU A 113 1.66 9.56 10.17
C GLU A 113 1.53 11.11 10.21
N MET A 114 1.14 11.72 9.09
CA MET A 114 0.92 13.17 9.01
C MET A 114 -0.25 13.60 9.89
N GLU A 115 -1.40 12.92 9.83
CA GLU A 115 -2.55 13.22 10.68
C GLU A 115 -2.22 13.02 12.17
N LEU A 116 -1.48 11.96 12.49
CA LEU A 116 -0.99 11.72 13.86
C LEU A 116 -0.09 12.86 14.35
N MET A 117 0.86 13.30 13.53
CA MET A 117 1.76 14.42 13.83
C MET A 117 0.97 15.72 14.05
N LEU A 118 0.07 16.06 13.13
CA LEU A 118 -0.76 17.26 13.20
C LEU A 118 -1.58 17.30 14.49
N ARG A 119 -2.15 16.16 14.90
CA ARG A 119 -2.91 16.09 16.16
C ARG A 119 -2.05 16.27 17.40
N VAL A 120 -0.84 15.71 17.40
CA VAL A 120 0.12 15.91 18.49
C VAL A 120 0.51 17.39 18.60
N GLU A 121 0.79 18.04 17.47
CA GLU A 121 1.14 19.47 17.41
C GLU A 121 -0.02 20.37 17.86
N LEU A 122 -1.23 20.12 17.38
CA LEU A 122 -2.43 20.86 17.80
C LEU A 122 -2.69 20.74 19.30
N LYS A 123 -2.50 19.54 19.88
CA LYS A 123 -2.61 19.35 21.33
C LYS A 123 -1.57 20.15 22.11
N LYS A 124 -0.30 20.14 21.68
CA LYS A 124 0.77 20.93 22.33
C LYS A 124 0.43 22.43 22.31
N LEU A 125 0.01 22.95 21.16
CA LEU A 125 -0.38 24.36 21.02
C LEU A 125 -1.55 24.74 21.92
N ASN A 126 -2.52 23.85 22.08
CA ASN A 126 -3.67 24.10 22.95
C ASN A 126 -3.25 24.15 24.43
N VAL A 127 -2.39 23.22 24.87
CA VAL A 127 -1.82 23.21 26.23
C VAL A 127 -1.03 24.49 26.53
N ASP A 128 -0.20 24.93 25.59
CA ASP A 128 0.59 26.16 25.72
C ASP A 128 -0.30 27.40 25.85
N ARG A 129 -1.41 27.45 25.09
CA ARG A 129 -2.40 28.53 25.20
C ARG A 129 -3.06 28.54 26.58
N THR A 130 -3.46 27.39 27.10
CA THR A 130 -4.08 27.27 28.43
C THR A 130 -3.12 27.68 29.55
N MET A 131 -1.85 27.26 29.50
CA MET A 131 -0.84 27.69 30.48
C MET A 131 -0.67 29.21 30.48
N LYS A 132 -0.52 29.84 29.30
CA LYS A 132 -0.36 31.29 29.20
C LYS A 132 -1.56 32.08 29.74
N GLN A 133 -2.79 31.63 29.46
CA GLN A 133 -4.00 32.23 30.05
C GLN A 133 -4.05 32.07 31.57
N SER A 134 -3.68 30.91 32.10
CA SER A 134 -3.65 30.68 33.55
C SER A 134 -2.63 31.56 34.28
N LEU A 135 -1.50 31.86 33.65
CA LEU A 135 -0.46 32.75 34.17
C LEU A 135 -0.89 34.23 34.10
N ALA A 136 -1.64 34.61 33.07
CA ALA A 136 -2.19 35.96 32.93
C ALA A 136 -3.27 36.25 34.01
N ASN A 137 -4.11 35.27 34.35
CA ASN A 137 -5.16 35.42 35.36
C ASN A 137 -4.65 35.40 36.82
N ARG A 138 -3.35 35.16 37.04
CA ARG A 138 -2.71 35.14 38.37
C ARG A 138 -1.94 36.43 38.70
N LYS A 139 -1.90 37.40 37.78
CA LYS A 139 -1.34 38.74 37.99
C LYS A 139 -2.47 39.75 38.13
#